data_AF-A0A330HLV3-F1
#
_entry.id   AF-A0A330HLV3-F1
#
_cell.length_a   1.000
_cell.length_b   1.000
_cell.length_c   1.000
_cell.angle_alpha   90.00
_cell.angle_beta   90.00
_cell.angle_gamma   90.00
#
_symmetry.space_group_name_H-M   'P 1'
#
loop_
_entity.id
_entity.type
_entity.pdbx_description
1 polymer ?
#
loop_
_entity_poly.entity_id
_entity_poly.type
_entity_poly.pdbx_seq_one_letter_code
_entity_poly.pdbx_strand_id
1 'polypeptide(L)'
;MTLPKFSLRMGLLVGLCATPIALLLALFSAGSGHGDYVLARVLYPIPTLATLMTNKTITGLSVGLALVQFPAYGAFVAPGSRTRCLALILVHAVAIAAAFSGVLDYFEG
;
A
#
# COMPACT_ATOMS: atom_id res chain seq x y z
N MET A 1 -21.40 -17.02 1.94
CA MET A 1 -21.17 -16.01 3.00
C MET A 1 -20.77 -14.70 2.33
N THR A 2 -21.62 -13.68 2.39
CA THR A 2 -21.39 -12.34 1.82
C THR A 2 -20.79 -11.43 2.89
N LEU A 3 -19.82 -10.58 2.53
CA LEU A 3 -19.24 -9.62 3.48
C LEU A 3 -20.21 -8.46 3.74
N PRO A 4 -20.14 -7.79 4.91
CA PRO A 4 -20.92 -6.59 5.18
C PRO A 4 -20.66 -5.54 4.10
N LYS A 5 -21.74 -4.93 3.60
CA LYS A 5 -21.69 -3.90 2.56
C LYS A 5 -21.67 -2.53 3.22
N PHE A 6 -20.84 -1.64 2.71
CA PHE A 6 -20.77 -0.26 3.12
C PHE A 6 -21.01 0.66 1.92
N SER A 7 -21.38 1.92 2.19
CA SER A 7 -21.43 2.92 1.13
C SER A 7 -20.02 3.22 0.61
N LEU A 8 -19.90 3.64 -0.64
CA LEU A 8 -18.62 4.06 -1.23
C LEU A 8 -17.92 5.13 -0.38
N ARG A 9 -18.71 6.09 0.15
CA ARG A 9 -18.22 7.16 1.03
C ARG A 9 -17.62 6.61 2.31
N MET A 10 -18.29 5.63 2.94
CA MET A 10 -17.77 4.99 4.15
C MET A 10 -16.47 4.22 3.85
N GLY A 11 -16.40 3.50 2.73
CA GLY A 11 -15.17 2.84 2.30
C GLY A 11 -14.00 3.81 2.11
N LEU A 12 -14.24 4.95 1.45
CA LEU A 12 -13.25 6.01 1.28
C LEU A 12 -12.79 6.58 2.62
N LEU A 13 -13.72 6.87 3.53
CA LEU A 13 -13.40 7.42 4.86
C LEU A 13 -12.57 6.45 5.69
N VAL A 14 -12.92 5.16 5.71
CA VAL A 14 -12.14 4.14 6.41
C VAL A 14 -10.71 4.07 5.85
N GLY A 15 -10.57 4.06 4.52
CA GLY A 15 -9.25 4.08 3.89
C GLY A 15 -8.46 5.37 4.17
N LEU A 16 -9.13 6.52 4.19
CA LEU A 16 -8.52 7.80 4.53
C LEU A 16 -8.02 7.82 5.99
N CYS A 17 -8.79 7.28 6.93
CA CYS A 17 -8.38 7.15 8.33
C CYS A 17 -7.22 6.16 8.51
N ALA A 18 -7.15 5.10 7.70
CA ALA A 18 -6.04 4.15 7.74
C ALA A 18 -4.71 4.74 7.20
N THR A 19 -4.80 5.69 6.27
CA THR A 19 -3.64 6.30 5.60
C THR A 19 -2.60 6.90 6.56
N PRO A 20 -2.94 7.83 7.48
CA PRO A 20 -1.95 8.43 8.37
C PRO A 20 -1.29 7.40 9.30
N ILE A 21 -2.06 6.41 9.79
CA ILE A 21 -1.54 5.34 10.65
C ILE A 21 -0.51 4.51 9.89
N ALA A 22 -0.85 4.06 8.68
CA ALA A 22 0.05 3.29 7.85
C ALA A 22 1.28 4.11 7.42
N LEU A 23 1.12 5.41 7.14
CA LEU A 23 2.26 6.29 6.79
C LEU A 23 3.25 6.40 7.94
N LEU A 24 2.77 6.60 9.16
CA LEU A 24 3.64 6.67 10.34
C LEU A 24 4.42 5.37 10.54
N LEU A 25 3.77 4.21 10.36
CA LEU A 25 4.45 2.91 10.43
C LEU A 25 5.49 2.74 9.31
N ALA A 26 5.18 3.17 8.09
CA ALA A 26 6.12 3.14 6.98
C ALA A 26 7.34 4.04 7.22
N LEU A 27 7.13 5.26 7.73
CA LEU A 27 8.19 6.20 8.10
C LEU A 27 9.03 5.68 9.26
N PHE A 28 8.41 5.05 10.26
CA PHE A 28 9.14 4.40 11.35
C PHE A 28 10.09 3.31 10.83
N SER A 29 9.63 2.49 9.89
CA SER A 29 10.47 1.48 9.24
C SER A 29 11.54 2.04 8.31
N ALA A 30 11.37 3.28 7.81
CA ALA A 30 12.38 3.98 7.04
C ALA A 30 13.48 4.57 7.94
N GLY A 31 13.13 5.03 9.13
CA GLY A 31 14.02 5.68 10.08
C GLY A 31 14.77 4.75 11.04
N SER A 32 14.48 3.44 11.05
CA SER A 32 15.12 2.48 11.97
C SER A 32 16.57 2.12 11.62
N GLY A 33 17.15 2.73 10.58
CA GLY A 33 18.54 2.51 10.18
C GLY A 33 18.83 1.14 9.56
N HIS A 34 17.81 0.30 9.36
CA HIS A 34 17.96 -1.04 8.81
C HIS A 34 17.86 -1.12 7.28
N GLY A 35 17.56 -0.01 6.58
CA GLY A 35 17.59 0.06 5.10
C GLY A 35 16.59 -0.83 4.35
N ASP A 36 15.87 -1.72 5.04
CA ASP A 36 14.99 -2.69 4.41
C ASP A 36 13.59 -2.13 4.13
N TYR A 37 13.19 -1.04 4.80
CA TYR A 37 11.88 -0.39 4.63
C TYR A 37 10.70 -1.38 4.75
N VAL A 38 10.85 -2.46 5.54
CA VAL A 38 9.92 -3.60 5.59
C VAL A 38 8.46 -3.17 5.72
N LEU A 39 8.13 -2.29 6.68
CA LEU A 39 6.74 -1.85 6.85
C LEU A 39 6.26 -1.00 5.67
N ALA A 40 7.14 -0.22 5.04
CA ALA A 40 6.76 0.52 3.84
C ALA A 40 6.45 -0.44 2.68
N ARG A 41 7.27 -1.49 2.48
CA ARG A 41 7.05 -2.49 1.42
C ARG A 41 5.79 -3.32 1.66
N VAL A 42 5.46 -3.61 2.92
CA VAL A 42 4.25 -4.37 3.28
C VAL A 42 3.00 -3.51 3.20
N LEU A 43 3.02 -2.29 3.76
CA LEU A 43 1.82 -1.44 3.85
C LEU A 43 1.57 -0.66 2.56
N TYR A 44 2.63 -0.23 1.86
CA TYR A 44 2.59 0.58 0.65
C TYR A 44 3.37 -0.06 -0.51
N PRO A 45 3.07 -1.32 -0.88
CA PRO A 45 3.83 -2.00 -1.93
C PRO A 45 3.75 -1.30 -3.28
N ILE A 46 2.60 -0.68 -3.63
CA ILE A 46 2.44 0.01 -4.92
C ILE A 46 3.29 1.30 -4.98
N PRO A 47 3.22 2.23 -4.00
CA PRO A 47 4.15 3.35 -3.91
C PRO A 47 5.62 2.94 -3.83
N THR A 48 5.93 1.86 -3.10
CA THR A 48 7.30 1.33 -2.99
C THR A 48 7.81 0.90 -4.36
N LEU A 49 7.04 0.11 -5.12
CA LEU A 49 7.44 -0.31 -6.46
C LEU A 49 7.67 0.90 -7.38
N ALA A 50 6.81 1.92 -7.33
CA ALA A 50 7.00 3.15 -8.09
C ALA A 50 8.31 3.87 -7.73
N THR A 51 8.65 3.92 -6.43
CA THR A 51 9.93 4.46 -5.96
C THR A 51 11.12 3.63 -6.45
N LEU A 52 11.04 2.29 -6.38
CA LEU A 52 12.09 1.40 -6.86
C LEU A 52 12.32 1.54 -8.37
N MET A 53 11.25 1.66 -9.15
CA MET A 53 11.31 1.92 -10.60
C MET A 53 11.85 3.31 -10.95
N THR A 54 11.84 4.25 -9.99
CA THR A 54 12.32 5.63 -10.18
C THR A 54 13.66 5.83 -9.47
N ASN A 55 14.60 4.91 -9.66
CA ASN A 55 15.95 4.96 -9.08
C ASN A 55 15.93 5.23 -7.57
N LYS A 56 15.04 4.53 -6.85
CA LYS A 56 14.91 4.62 -5.38
C LYS A 56 14.52 6.02 -4.87
N THR A 57 14.09 6.92 -5.76
CA THR A 57 13.72 8.31 -5.42
C THR A 57 12.24 8.41 -5.11
N ILE A 58 11.90 8.95 -3.94
CA ILE A 58 10.52 9.26 -3.57
C ILE A 58 10.07 10.47 -4.38
N THR A 59 9.28 10.22 -5.42
CA THR A 59 8.73 11.27 -6.29
C THR A 59 7.32 11.66 -5.88
N GLY A 60 6.81 12.75 -6.47
CA GLY A 60 5.40 13.15 -6.34
C GLY A 60 4.42 12.04 -6.75
N LEU A 61 4.80 11.17 -7.69
CA LEU A 61 4.01 9.99 -8.07
C LEU A 61 3.93 8.99 -6.92
N SER A 62 5.06 8.62 -6.31
CA SER A 62 5.10 7.70 -5.17
C SER A 62 4.28 8.23 -3.99
N VAL A 63 4.40 9.53 -3.71
CA VAL A 63 3.63 10.20 -2.64
C VAL A 63 2.13 10.19 -2.96
N GLY A 64 1.74 10.55 -4.19
CA GLY A 64 0.35 10.53 -4.64
C GLY A 64 -0.27 9.13 -4.54
N LEU A 65 0.46 8.10 -4.97
CA LEU A 65 0.04 6.71 -4.83
C LEU A 65 -0.13 6.31 -3.36
N ALA A 66 0.76 6.76 -2.47
CA ALA A 66 0.67 6.44 -1.05
C ALA A 66 -0.59 7.05 -0.41
N LEU A 67 -0.92 8.30 -0.74
CA LEU A 67 -2.12 8.97 -0.25
C LEU A 67 -3.42 8.33 -0.77
N VAL A 68 -3.40 7.80 -2.00
CA VAL A 68 -4.60 7.23 -2.65
C VAL A 68 -4.80 5.75 -2.34
N GLN A 69 -3.76 5.00 -2.01
CA GLN A 69 -3.80 3.54 -1.92
C GLN A 69 -4.92 3.03 -0.99
N PHE A 70 -4.91 3.41 0.29
CA PHE A 70 -5.92 2.93 1.24
C PHE A 70 -7.35 3.45 0.97
N PRO A 71 -7.56 4.73 0.61
CA PRO A 71 -8.87 5.20 0.16
C PRO A 71 -9.41 4.41 -1.04
N ALA A 72 -8.56 4.15 -2.04
CA ALA A 72 -8.93 3.36 -3.21
C ALA A 72 -9.27 1.92 -2.83
N TYR A 73 -8.53 1.31 -1.91
CA TYR A 73 -8.80 -0.04 -1.39
C TYR A 73 -10.15 -0.10 -0.68
N GLY A 74 -10.41 0.84 0.23
CA GLY A 74 -11.68 0.93 0.96
C GLY A 74 -12.87 1.13 0.04
N ALA A 75 -12.75 2.04 -0.96
CA ALA A 75 -13.74 2.23 -2.00
C ALA A 75 -13.98 0.95 -2.84
N PHE A 76 -12.90 0.23 -3.15
CA PHE A 76 -12.96 -0.98 -3.95
C PHE A 76 -13.66 -2.13 -3.23
N VAL A 77 -13.45 -2.30 -1.92
CA VAL A 77 -14.11 -3.38 -1.16
C VAL A 77 -15.48 -3.01 -0.60
N ALA A 78 -15.85 -1.72 -0.60
CA ALA A 78 -17.09 -1.21 -0.02
C ALA A 78 -18.36 -2.00 -0.39
N PRO A 79 -18.55 -2.47 -1.64
CA PRO A 79 -19.76 -3.24 -1.99
C PRO A 79 -19.86 -4.64 -1.35
N GLY A 80 -18.90 -5.03 -0.50
CA GLY A 80 -18.96 -6.27 0.28
C GLY A 80 -18.81 -7.54 -0.56
N SER A 81 -18.22 -7.45 -1.75
CA SER A 81 -17.99 -8.61 -2.60
C SER A 81 -16.75 -9.38 -2.15
N ARG A 82 -16.92 -10.66 -1.85
CA ARG A 82 -15.80 -11.56 -1.51
C ARG A 82 -14.78 -11.64 -2.64
N THR A 83 -15.23 -11.68 -3.90
CA THR A 83 -14.32 -11.75 -5.05
C THR A 83 -13.48 -10.49 -5.17
N ARG A 84 -14.06 -9.31 -4.91
CA ARG A 84 -13.31 -8.05 -4.89
C ARG A 84 -12.31 -8.00 -3.74
N CYS A 85 -12.71 -8.43 -2.54
CA CYS A 85 -11.80 -8.53 -1.41
C CYS A 85 -10.61 -9.46 -1.72
N LEU A 86 -10.88 -10.66 -2.24
CA LEU A 86 -9.85 -11.62 -2.62
C LEU A 86 -8.94 -11.09 -3.74
N ALA A 87 -9.51 -10.45 -4.76
CA ALA A 87 -8.74 -9.84 -5.84
C ALA A 87 -7.81 -8.74 -5.30
N LEU A 88 -8.30 -7.91 -4.38
CA LEU A 88 -7.47 -6.86 -3.77
C LEU A 88 -6.35 -7.45 -2.92
N ILE A 89 -6.65 -8.46 -2.09
CA ILE A 89 -5.64 -9.18 -1.28
C ILE A 89 -4.58 -9.78 -2.20
N LEU A 90 -4.99 -10.42 -3.30
CA LEU A 90 -4.07 -11.02 -4.26
C LEU A 90 -3.17 -9.97 -4.92
N VAL A 91 -3.75 -8.86 -5.42
CA VAL A 91 -2.98 -7.77 -6.03
C VAL A 91 -1.99 -7.18 -5.03
N HIS A 92 -2.42 -6.95 -3.79
CA HIS A 92 -1.56 -6.43 -2.73
C HIS A 92 -0.43 -7.40 -2.38
N ALA A 93 -0.73 -8.69 -2.23
CA ALA A 93 0.26 -9.72 -1.94
C ALA A 93 1.29 -9.89 -3.07
N VAL A 94 0.85 -9.84 -4.33
CA VAL A 94 1.75 -9.87 -5.49
C VAL A 94 2.65 -8.63 -5.49
N ALA A 95 2.11 -7.45 -5.18
CA ALA A 95 2.91 -6.24 -5.11
C ALA A 95 3.94 -6.29 -3.96
N ILE A 96 3.57 -6.85 -2.80
CA ILE A 96 4.52 -7.12 -1.70
C ILE A 96 5.62 -8.07 -2.18
N ALA A 97 5.24 -9.22 -2.77
CA ALA A 97 6.21 -10.18 -3.27
C ALA A 97 7.17 -9.56 -4.28
N ALA A 98 6.68 -8.72 -5.20
CA ALA A 98 7.51 -7.98 -6.14
C ALA A 98 8.47 -7.01 -5.42
N ALA A 99 8.01 -6.28 -4.40
CA ALA A 99 8.84 -5.37 -3.62
C ALA A 99 9.93 -6.08 -2.77
N PHE A 100 9.77 -7.37 -2.51
CA PHE A 100 10.74 -8.23 -1.82
C PHE A 100 11.48 -9.20 -2.73
N SER A 101 11.25 -9.14 -4.05
CA SER A 101 11.81 -10.13 -4.98
C SER A 101 13.29 -9.89 -5.28
N GLY A 102 13.80 -8.68 -5.09
CA GLY A 102 15.15 -8.26 -5.49
C GLY A 102 15.31 -8.10 -7.00
N VAL A 103 14.22 -8.22 -7.78
CA VAL A 103 14.22 -7.93 -9.22
C VAL A 103 14.46 -6.44 -9.48
N LEU A 104 14.02 -5.59 -8.55
CA LEU A 104 14.37 -4.18 -8.51
C LEU A 104 15.36 -3.96 -7.37
N ASP A 105 16.46 -3.24 -7.64
CA ASP A 105 17.51 -2.99 -6.65
C ASP A 105 16.93 -2.35 -5.38
N TYR A 106 17.30 -2.90 -4.23
CA TYR A 106 16.82 -2.41 -2.94
C TYR A 106 17.33 -1.03 -2.59
N PHE A 107 16.66 -0.37 -1.64
CA PHE A 107 17.21 0.81 -0.96
C PHE A 107 18.53 0.40 -0.29
N GLU A 108 19.64 0.96 -0.73
CA GLU A 108 20.95 0.79 -0.10
C GLU A 108 21.13 1.93 0.90
N GLY A 109 21.50 1.59 2.13
CA GLY A 109 21.82 2.54 3.20
C GLY A 109 23.28 2.95 3.17
#